data_AF-A0A974VX92-F1
#
_entry.id   AF-A0A974VX92-F1
#
_cell.length_a   1.000
_cell.length_b   1.000
_cell.length_c   1.000
_cell.angle_alpha   90.00
_cell.angle_beta   90.00
_cell.angle_gamma   90.00
#
_symmetry.space_group_name_H-M   'P 1'
#
loop_
_entity.id
_entity.type
_entity.pdbx_description
1 polymer ?
#
loop_
_entity_poly.entity_id
_entity_poly.type
_entity_poly.pdbx_seq_one_letter_code
_entity_poly.pdbx_strand_id
1 'polypeptide(L)'
;MLGYIILALAAALALAIMRYFIRKREPPRATKSGARPSYRCVTIRFDQATCCDAVKRLTGLRVICHLAPLLPLADCDRKDCRCWYEHYDDRRQEHRRDEYSRVSLDYPGPEKRARQGDRRQKFDPNDHVKPTFLSF
;
A
#
# COMPACT_ATOMS: atom_id res chain seq x y z
N MET A 1 0.30 -31.33 -52.30
CA MET A 1 1.21 -31.69 -51.19
C MET A 1 1.85 -30.48 -50.52
N LEU A 2 2.56 -29.60 -51.25
CA LEU A 2 3.16 -28.38 -50.67
C LEU A 2 2.17 -27.44 -49.95
N GLY A 3 0.95 -27.26 -50.48
CA GLY A 3 -0.08 -26.43 -49.84
C GLY A 3 -0.50 -26.94 -48.45
N TYR A 4 -0.60 -28.26 -48.28
CA TYR A 4 -0.91 -28.87 -46.98
C TYR A 4 0.26 -28.73 -46.00
N ILE A 5 1.51 -28.78 -46.49
CA ILE A 5 2.71 -28.56 -45.68
C ILE A 5 2.75 -27.11 -45.18
N ILE A 6 2.45 -26.13 -46.05
CA ILE A 6 2.41 -24.70 -45.67
C ILE A 6 1.30 -24.44 -44.63
N LEU A 7 0.10 -25.01 -44.82
CA LEU A 7 -0.99 -24.88 -43.86
C LEU A 7 -0.65 -25.52 -42.50
N ALA A 8 0.00 -26.69 -42.51
CA ALA A 8 0.43 -27.36 -41.27
C ALA A 8 1.48 -26.54 -40.50
N LEU A 9 2.46 -25.95 -41.20
CA LEU A 9 3.48 -25.10 -40.59
C LEU A 9 2.89 -23.79 -40.04
N ALA A 10 1.97 -23.16 -40.77
CA ALA A 10 1.28 -21.96 -40.31
C ALA A 10 0.44 -22.22 -39.05
N ALA A 11 -0.28 -23.36 -39.01
CA ALA A 11 -1.04 -23.77 -37.83
C ALA A 11 -0.14 -24.06 -36.63
N ALA A 12 0.99 -24.75 -36.84
CA ALA A 12 1.97 -25.02 -35.80
C ALA A 12 2.60 -23.72 -35.24
N LEU A 13 2.94 -22.78 -36.11
CA LEU A 13 3.46 -21.47 -35.73
C LEU A 13 2.41 -20.67 -34.93
N ALA A 14 1.16 -20.65 -35.39
CA ALA A 14 0.06 -19.97 -34.70
C ALA A 14 -0.20 -20.58 -33.30
N LEU A 15 -0.17 -21.90 -33.18
CA LEU A 15 -0.28 -22.60 -31.89
C LEU A 15 0.90 -22.31 -30.95
N ALA A 16 2.12 -22.23 -31.48
CA ALA A 16 3.30 -21.89 -30.70
C ALA A 16 3.24 -20.44 -30.17
N ILE A 17 2.83 -19.50 -31.03
CA ILE A 17 2.63 -18.09 -30.68
C ILE A 17 1.51 -17.95 -29.64
N MET A 18 0.37 -18.61 -29.86
CA MET A 18 -0.75 -18.63 -28.90
C MET A 18 -0.29 -19.17 -27.54
N ARG A 19 0.45 -20.28 -27.50
CA ARG A 19 1.00 -20.85 -26.25
C ARG A 19 2.01 -19.93 -25.58
N TYR A 20 2.85 -19.24 -26.35
CA TYR A 20 3.79 -18.26 -25.82
C TYR A 20 3.06 -17.10 -25.14
N PHE A 21 2.02 -16.56 -25.77
CA PHE A 21 1.22 -15.48 -25.18
C PHE A 21 0.40 -15.95 -23.96
N ILE A 22 -0.14 -17.17 -23.95
CA ILE A 22 -0.83 -17.72 -22.77
C ILE A 22 0.14 -17.94 -21.61
N ARG A 23 1.37 -18.41 -21.88
CA ARG A 23 2.41 -18.56 -20.84
C ARG A 23 2.90 -17.23 -20.26
N LYS A 24 2.95 -16.17 -21.07
CA LYS A 24 3.32 -14.82 -20.63
C LYS A 24 2.22 -14.08 -19.88
N ARG A 25 0.99 -14.60 -19.86
CA ARG A 25 -0.01 -14.14 -18.90
C ARG A 25 0.38 -14.68 -17.54
N GLU A 26 1.32 -13.99 -16.88
CA GLU A 26 1.50 -14.17 -15.46
C GLU A 26 0.10 -13.96 -14.83
N PRO A 27 -0.45 -14.96 -14.12
CA PRO A 27 -1.68 -14.73 -13.38
C PRO A 27 -1.41 -13.52 -12.47
N PRO A 28 -2.35 -12.55 -12.34
CA PRO A 28 -2.20 -11.51 -11.33
C PRO A 28 -1.87 -12.23 -10.04
N ARG A 29 -0.72 -11.92 -9.43
CA ARG A 29 -0.28 -12.57 -8.20
C ARG A 29 -1.41 -12.41 -7.20
N ALA A 30 -2.19 -13.47 -7.02
CA ALA A 30 -3.19 -13.54 -5.97
C ALA A 30 -2.38 -13.59 -4.68
N THR A 31 -2.12 -12.42 -4.13
CA THR A 31 -1.52 -12.27 -2.81
C THR A 31 -2.54 -12.85 -1.83
N LYS A 32 -2.30 -14.10 -1.40
CA LYS A 32 -2.95 -14.66 -0.23
C LYS A 32 -2.53 -13.79 0.95
N SER A 33 -3.34 -12.79 1.25
CA SER A 33 -3.10 -11.88 2.35
C SER A 33 -3.48 -12.59 3.66
N GLY A 34 -2.47 -13.16 4.33
CA GLY A 34 -2.41 -12.99 5.78
C GLY A 34 -2.29 -11.49 6.00
N ALA A 35 -3.42 -10.79 6.02
CA ALA A 35 -3.49 -9.38 5.68
C ALA A 35 -2.80 -8.52 6.74
N ARG A 36 -1.52 -8.23 6.51
CA ARG A 36 -0.87 -7.08 7.13
C ARG A 36 -1.77 -5.86 6.88
N PRO A 37 -2.00 -4.99 7.88
CA PRO A 37 -2.81 -3.80 7.70
C PRO A 37 -2.24 -3.01 6.53
N SER A 38 -3.08 -2.83 5.52
CA SER A 38 -2.69 -2.11 4.32
C SER A 38 -2.64 -0.62 4.66
N TYR A 39 -1.43 -0.05 4.72
CA TYR A 39 -1.20 1.39 4.94
C TYR A 39 -1.46 2.22 3.67
N ARG A 40 -2.37 1.76 2.80
CA ARG A 40 -2.85 2.54 1.66
C ARG A 40 -3.51 3.82 2.17
N CYS A 41 -3.30 4.91 1.46
CA CYS A 41 -3.86 6.20 1.78
C CYS A 41 -4.86 6.64 0.70
N VAL A 42 -5.75 7.55 1.07
CA VAL A 42 -6.64 8.24 0.13
C VAL A 42 -6.53 9.73 0.33
N THR A 43 -6.72 10.48 -0.76
CA THR A 43 -7.07 11.90 -0.69
C THR A 43 -8.42 12.13 -1.35
N ILE A 44 -9.18 13.09 -0.83
CA ILE A 44 -10.42 13.50 -1.48
C ILE A 44 -10.06 14.46 -2.63
N ARG A 45 -10.49 14.10 -3.84
CA ARG A 45 -10.46 14.94 -5.03
C ARG A 45 -11.85 15.46 -5.34
N PHE A 46 -11.88 16.60 -6.01
CA PHE A 46 -13.12 17.29 -6.29
C PHE A 46 -12.93 18.23 -7.48
N ASP A 47 -14.04 18.52 -8.14
CA ASP A 47 -14.15 19.61 -9.09
C ASP A 47 -14.61 20.88 -8.35
N GLN A 48 -14.01 22.03 -8.68
CA GLN A 48 -14.28 23.30 -8.00
C GLN A 48 -15.76 23.70 -8.15
N ALA A 49 -16.40 23.38 -9.27
CA ALA A 49 -17.79 23.74 -9.53
C ALA A 49 -18.80 22.98 -8.63
N THR A 50 -18.49 21.76 -8.22
CA THR A 50 -19.43 20.83 -7.58
C THR A 50 -19.02 20.39 -6.17
N CYS A 51 -17.85 20.83 -5.69
CA CYS A 51 -17.38 20.50 -4.35
C CYS A 51 -18.19 21.16 -3.24
N CYS A 52 -18.28 20.46 -2.11
CA CYS A 52 -18.80 20.98 -0.85
C CYS A 52 -17.69 21.68 -0.04
N ASP A 53 -18.07 22.60 0.82
CA ASP A 53 -17.11 23.38 1.61
C ASP A 53 -16.35 22.51 2.64
N ALA A 54 -16.97 21.43 3.11
CA ALA A 54 -16.34 20.44 3.98
C ALA A 54 -15.11 19.79 3.31
N VAL A 55 -15.20 19.44 2.03
CA VAL A 55 -14.07 18.83 1.29
C VAL A 55 -12.95 19.85 1.03
N LYS A 56 -13.28 21.13 0.79
CA LYS A 56 -12.26 22.17 0.62
C LYS A 56 -11.35 22.29 1.84
N ARG A 57 -11.89 22.11 3.05
CA ARG A 57 -11.11 22.12 4.30
C ARG A 57 -10.19 20.91 4.45
N LEU A 58 -10.52 19.81 3.78
CA LEU A 58 -9.73 18.56 3.79
C LEU A 58 -8.74 18.47 2.62
N THR A 59 -8.59 19.54 1.83
CA THR A 59 -7.64 19.61 0.72
C THR A 59 -6.21 19.34 1.18
N GLY A 60 -5.49 18.51 0.42
CA GLY A 60 -4.09 18.20 0.69
C GLY A 60 -3.84 17.20 1.82
N LEU A 61 -4.87 16.81 2.58
CA LEU A 61 -4.76 15.78 3.60
C LEU A 61 -4.77 14.38 2.99
N ARG A 62 -3.85 13.53 3.45
CA ARG A 62 -3.80 12.10 3.16
C ARG A 62 -4.23 11.34 4.41
N VAL A 63 -5.30 10.57 4.30
CA VAL A 63 -5.81 9.72 5.38
C VAL A 63 -5.61 8.26 5.00
N ILE A 64 -5.40 7.40 5.98
CA ILE A 64 -5.28 5.96 5.74
C ILE A 64 -6.65 5.42 5.36
N CYS A 65 -6.74 4.52 4.37
CA CYS A 65 -8.01 4.06 3.79
C CYS A 65 -9.06 3.64 4.83
N HIS A 66 -8.66 2.95 5.90
CA HIS A 66 -9.59 2.44 6.92
C HIS A 66 -10.04 3.52 7.93
N LEU A 67 -9.37 4.68 7.94
CA LEU A 67 -9.75 5.85 8.73
C LEU A 67 -10.42 6.94 7.88
N ALA A 68 -10.57 6.70 6.57
CA ALA A 68 -11.17 7.66 5.68
C ALA A 68 -12.67 7.82 6.01
N PRO A 69 -13.20 9.05 6.05
CA PRO A 69 -14.63 9.27 6.25
C PRO A 69 -15.43 8.66 5.09
N LEU A 70 -16.72 8.41 5.29
CA LEU A 70 -17.58 8.04 4.17
C LEU A 70 -17.87 9.29 3.33
N LEU A 71 -17.88 9.12 2.00
CA LEU A 71 -18.41 10.12 1.08
C LEU A 71 -19.85 9.77 0.75
N PRO A 72 -20.78 10.75 0.73
CA PRO A 72 -20.58 12.18 1.03
C PRO A 72 -20.32 12.45 2.52
N LEU A 73 -19.54 13.50 2.82
CA LEU A 73 -19.22 13.88 4.20
C LEU A 73 -20.50 14.26 4.97
N ALA A 74 -20.50 14.05 6.28
CA ALA A 74 -21.65 14.41 7.14
C ALA A 74 -22.06 15.89 6.97
N ASP A 75 -21.08 16.79 6.84
CA ASP A 75 -21.28 18.23 6.63
C ASP A 75 -21.32 18.62 5.15
N CYS A 76 -21.82 17.75 4.26
CA CYS A 76 -21.96 18.08 2.85
C CYS A 76 -23.13 19.04 2.61
N ASP A 77 -22.85 20.23 2.09
CA ASP A 77 -23.81 21.30 1.79
C ASP A 77 -24.39 21.25 0.36
N ARG A 78 -23.94 20.29 -0.47
CA ARG A 78 -24.29 20.18 -1.90
C ARG A 78 -25.27 19.03 -2.17
N LYS A 79 -26.27 19.29 -3.03
CA LYS A 79 -27.22 18.27 -3.51
C LYS A 79 -26.64 17.32 -4.56
N ASP A 80 -25.77 17.80 -5.45
CA ASP A 80 -25.05 16.99 -6.45
C ASP A 80 -23.53 17.09 -6.19
N CYS A 81 -23.08 16.45 -5.11
CA CYS A 81 -21.66 16.45 -4.73
C CYS A 81 -20.91 15.39 -5.54
N ARG A 82 -19.89 15.81 -6.30
CA ARG A 82 -19.05 14.93 -7.12
C ARG A 82 -17.63 14.80 -6.56
N CYS A 83 -17.48 14.67 -5.25
CA CYS A 83 -16.19 14.38 -4.64
C CYS A 83 -15.87 12.88 -4.72
N TRP A 84 -14.61 12.52 -4.95
CA TRP A 84 -14.17 11.12 -5.05
C TRP A 84 -12.84 10.89 -4.33
N TYR A 85 -12.53 9.64 -4.05
CA TYR A 85 -11.25 9.24 -3.50
C TYR A 85 -10.23 8.96 -4.59
N GLU A 86 -9.04 9.53 -4.46
CA GLU A 86 -7.85 9.09 -5.16
C GLU A 86 -7.03 8.22 -4.22
N HIS A 87 -6.81 6.96 -4.62
CA HIS A 87 -6.06 5.99 -3.84
C HIS A 87 -4.57 6.09 -4.10
N TYR A 88 -3.79 6.03 -3.04
CA TYR A 88 -2.33 5.95 -3.05
C TYR A 88 -1.89 4.65 -2.39
N ASP A 89 -1.09 3.88 -3.10
CA ASP A 89 -0.45 2.71 -2.54
C ASP A 89 0.60 3.07 -1.49
N ASP A 90 0.87 2.13 -0.57
CA ASP A 90 1.98 2.29 0.35
C ASP A 90 3.27 2.40 -0.47
N ARG A 91 4.01 3.49 -0.27
CA ARG A 91 5.31 3.73 -0.92
C ARG A 91 6.33 2.64 -0.62
N ARG A 92 6.10 1.82 0.40
CA ARG A 92 6.94 0.67 0.75
C ARG A 92 6.61 -0.48 -0.18
N GLN A 93 7.45 -0.67 -1.19
CA GLN A 93 7.35 -1.86 -2.06
C GLN A 93 8.07 -3.08 -1.45
N GLU A 94 9.02 -2.84 -0.55
CA GLU A 94 9.87 -3.89 0.04
C GLU A 94 9.99 -3.75 1.56
N HIS A 95 10.39 -4.84 2.22
CA HIS A 95 10.65 -4.84 3.65
C HIS A 95 11.86 -3.96 3.96
N ARG A 96 11.71 -2.97 4.86
CA ARG A 96 12.78 -2.01 5.19
C ARG A 96 14.04 -2.68 5.75
N ARG A 97 13.89 -3.86 6.33
CA ARG A 97 15.00 -4.65 6.89
C ARG A 97 14.92 -6.03 6.27
N ASP A 98 15.80 -6.32 5.32
CA ASP A 98 15.95 -7.71 4.91
C ASP A 98 16.59 -8.47 6.08
N GLU A 99 15.79 -9.32 6.72
CA GLU A 99 16.19 -10.12 7.87
C GLU A 99 17.27 -11.15 7.50
N TYR A 100 17.38 -11.48 6.21
CA TYR A 100 18.39 -12.36 5.63
C TYR A 100 19.51 -11.60 4.89
N SER A 101 19.51 -10.27 4.92
CA SER A 101 20.61 -9.51 4.35
C SER A 101 21.89 -9.82 5.14
N ARG A 102 22.99 -10.10 4.43
CA ARG A 102 24.30 -10.39 5.04
C ARG A 102 24.77 -9.24 5.95
N VAL A 103 24.38 -8.00 5.64
CA VAL A 103 24.68 -6.81 6.45
C VAL A 103 23.98 -6.84 7.81
N SER A 104 22.84 -7.52 7.92
CA SER A 104 22.03 -7.67 9.14
C SER A 104 22.66 -8.68 10.11
N LEU A 105 23.21 -9.77 9.57
CA LEU A 105 23.76 -10.90 10.32
C LEU A 105 25.22 -10.67 10.73
N ASP A 106 25.98 -9.96 9.89
CA ASP A 106 27.44 -9.84 10.05
C ASP A 106 27.88 -8.53 10.74
N TYR A 107 26.98 -7.73 11.35
CA TYR A 107 27.41 -6.50 12.03
C TYR A 107 28.19 -6.84 13.33
N PRO A 108 29.53 -6.72 13.36
CA PRO A 108 30.36 -7.14 14.49
C PRO A 108 30.59 -5.99 15.49
N GLY A 109 29.97 -4.83 15.25
CA GLY A 109 30.17 -3.65 16.06
C GLY A 109 29.44 -3.75 17.39
N PRO A 110 30.01 -3.22 18.49
CA PRO A 110 29.34 -3.19 19.78
C PRO A 110 28.02 -2.40 19.70
N GLU A 111 27.07 -2.70 20.58
CA GLU A 111 25.83 -1.94 20.68
C GLU A 111 26.14 -0.46 20.96
N LYS A 112 26.00 0.38 19.92
CA LYS A 112 26.28 1.82 19.99
C LYS A 112 25.28 2.59 20.86
N ARG A 113 24.19 1.94 21.28
CA ARG A 113 23.16 2.51 22.17
C ARG A 113 23.60 2.53 23.64
N ALA A 114 24.65 1.79 24.00
CA ALA A 114 25.20 1.79 25.36
C ALA A 114 26.11 3.01 25.67
N ARG A 115 26.01 4.10 24.90
CA ARG A 115 26.77 5.32 25.23
C ARG A 115 26.05 6.11 26.32
N GLN A 116 26.87 6.52 27.29
CA GLN A 116 26.56 7.31 28.47
C GLN A 116 25.57 8.46 28.16
N GLY A 117 24.39 8.41 28.78
CA GLY A 117 23.32 9.40 28.58
C GLY A 117 22.01 8.87 27.99
N ASP A 118 21.74 7.56 28.07
CA ASP A 118 20.43 7.00 27.70
C ASP A 118 19.33 7.63 28.58
N ARG A 119 18.49 8.48 27.98
CA ARG A 119 17.35 9.14 28.65
C ARG A 119 16.12 8.23 28.70
N ARG A 120 16.19 7.01 28.17
CA ARG A 120 15.13 6.03 28.40
C ARG A 120 15.25 5.59 29.85
N GLN A 121 14.24 5.92 30.66
CA GLN A 121 14.04 5.19 31.91
C GLN A 121 14.02 3.71 31.55
N LYS A 122 14.87 2.92 32.20
CA LYS A 122 14.75 1.47 32.12
C LYS A 122 13.31 1.16 32.51
N PHE A 123 12.61 0.42 31.64
CA PHE A 123 11.32 -0.12 31.99
C PHE A 123 11.52 -1.01 33.20
N ASP A 124 11.19 -0.50 34.38
CA ASP A 124 11.12 -1.29 35.61
C ASP A 124 9.78 -2.03 35.55
N PRO A 125 9.76 -3.37 35.53
CA PRO A 125 8.53 -4.15 35.51
C PRO A 125 7.56 -3.83 36.66
N ASN A 126 8.05 -3.26 37.76
CA ASN A 126 7.24 -2.81 38.90
C ASN A 126 6.69 -1.39 38.74
N ASP A 127 7.11 -0.64 37.72
CA ASP A 127 6.63 0.72 37.46
C ASP A 127 5.32 0.66 36.66
N HIS A 128 4.24 0.31 37.36
CA HIS A 128 2.89 0.19 36.81
C HIS A 128 2.21 1.55 36.59
N VAL A 129 2.90 2.54 36.04
CA VAL A 129 2.24 3.77 35.59
C VAL A 129 1.65 3.52 34.21
N LYS A 130 0.38 3.11 34.17
CA LYS A 130 -0.36 2.99 32.91
C LYS A 130 -0.46 4.38 32.27
N PRO A 131 -0.03 4.58 31.02
CA PRO A 131 -0.19 5.87 30.36
C PRO A 131 -1.68 6.16 30.23
N THR A 132 -2.14 7.20 30.91
CA THR A 132 -3.48 7.76 30.76
C THR A 132 -3.55 8.42 29.39
N PHE A 133 -4.14 7.72 28.43
CA PHE A 133 -4.49 8.33 27.14
C PHE A 133 -5.56 9.38 27.40
N LEU A 134 -5.19 10.66 27.33
CA LEU A 134 -6.15 11.75 27.27
C LEU A 134 -6.99 11.56 26.00
N SER A 135 -8.26 11.27 26.22
CA SER A 135 -9.27 11.20 25.18
C SER A 135 -9.67 12.64 24.85
N PHE A 136 -9.40 13.08 23.62
CA PHE A 136 -9.94 14.32 23.07
C PHE A 136 -11.14 13.99 22.18
#